data_AF-A0A812CQU5-F1
#
_entry.id   AF-A0A812CQU5-F1
#
_cell.length_a   1.000
_cell.length_b   1.000
_cell.length_c   1.000
_cell.angle_alpha   90.00
_cell.angle_beta   90.00
_cell.angle_gamma   90.00
#
_symmetry.space_group_name_H-M   'P 1'
#
loop_
_entity.id
_entity.type
_entity.pdbx_description
1 polymer ?
#
loop_
_entity_poly.entity_id
_entity_poly.type
_entity_poly.pdbx_seq_one_letter_code
_entity_poly.pdbx_strand_id
1 'polypeptide(L)'
;MATFSVRHHGRSLRSGRLRGRHESGEENVRLDFSRTPCENVKEILSNVVCQNGVSKNKKLGYLNCFVKLLNKVGSEQNLGYSIEEILCCLKVGLLHDAKEVRAATLRVIRYLLTDKKVLDVIVSLRIDYLIARCLDICLSNEVERIHAMKLIRKIIQHYPHHVPLSLLYPMVAIGRDGSTERDRLRRACLATICELGE
;
A
#
# COMPACT_ATOMS: atom_id res chain seq x y z
N MET A 1 -30.80 -39.00 -52.17
CA MET A 1 -30.02 -39.58 -51.05
C MET A 1 -28.74 -38.76 -50.91
N ALA A 2 -28.40 -38.09 -49.83
CA ALA A 2 -29.04 -37.85 -48.54
C ALA A 2 -28.62 -36.44 -48.09
N THR A 3 -29.58 -35.72 -47.52
CA THR A 3 -29.39 -34.46 -46.78
C THR A 3 -28.59 -34.74 -45.50
N PHE A 4 -27.70 -33.82 -45.11
CA PHE A 4 -27.20 -33.77 -43.74
C PHE A 4 -27.38 -32.37 -43.18
N SER A 5 -28.11 -32.30 -42.08
CA SER A 5 -28.43 -31.12 -41.29
C SER A 5 -27.97 -31.40 -39.87
N VAL A 6 -27.11 -30.57 -39.26
CA VAL A 6 -27.03 -30.46 -37.80
C VAL A 6 -26.65 -29.03 -37.35
N ARG A 7 -27.68 -28.37 -36.82
CA ARG A 7 -27.83 -27.43 -35.69
C ARG A 7 -26.62 -26.83 -34.94
N HIS A 8 -26.79 -25.53 -34.66
CA HIS A 8 -26.24 -24.66 -33.61
C HIS A 8 -25.62 -25.33 -32.38
N HIS A 9 -24.53 -24.75 -31.86
CA HIS A 9 -24.30 -24.53 -30.42
C HIS A 9 -23.46 -23.27 -30.21
N GLY A 10 -24.07 -22.20 -29.69
CA GLY A 10 -23.31 -21.12 -29.05
C GLY A 10 -22.73 -21.61 -27.73
N ARG A 11 -21.60 -21.03 -27.31
CA ARG A 11 -21.31 -20.71 -25.90
C ARG A 11 -20.04 -19.88 -25.77
N SER A 12 -20.26 -18.65 -25.33
CA SER A 12 -19.30 -17.78 -24.66
C SER A 12 -18.62 -18.54 -23.51
N LEU A 13 -17.29 -18.50 -23.46
CA LEU A 13 -16.52 -18.85 -22.26
C LEU A 13 -15.52 -17.73 -21.98
N ARG A 14 -16.03 -16.57 -21.56
CA ARG A 14 -15.26 -15.67 -20.69
C ARG A 14 -15.03 -16.40 -19.38
N SER A 15 -13.87 -17.05 -19.23
CA SER A 15 -13.37 -17.51 -17.94
C SER A 15 -13.01 -16.28 -17.09
N GLY A 16 -14.04 -15.68 -16.50
CA GLY A 16 -13.86 -14.74 -15.41
C GLY A 16 -13.27 -15.52 -14.25
N ARG A 17 -11.97 -15.34 -14.00
CA ARG A 17 -11.37 -15.72 -12.72
C ARG A 17 -12.15 -14.98 -11.64
N LEU A 18 -13.09 -15.69 -11.01
CA LEU A 18 -13.67 -15.32 -9.74
C LEU A 18 -12.51 -15.30 -8.75
N ARG A 19 -11.91 -14.12 -8.64
CA ARG A 19 -10.95 -13.77 -7.61
C ARG A 19 -11.76 -13.88 -6.32
N GLY A 20 -11.62 -15.03 -5.65
CA GLY A 20 -12.23 -15.32 -4.36
C GLY A 20 -11.84 -14.20 -3.41
N ARG A 21 -12.72 -13.21 -3.30
CA ARG A 21 -12.63 -12.16 -2.32
C ARG A 21 -12.98 -12.90 -1.03
N HIS A 22 -11.97 -13.22 -0.24
CA HIS A 22 -12.20 -13.57 1.15
C HIS A 22 -12.96 -12.39 1.75
N GLU A 23 -14.29 -12.52 1.86
CA GLU A 23 -15.14 -11.64 2.65
C GLU A 23 -14.80 -11.91 4.11
N SER A 24 -13.63 -11.42 4.54
CA SER A 24 -13.37 -11.19 5.95
C SER A 24 -14.34 -10.09 6.35
N GLY A 25 -15.37 -10.44 7.13
CA GLY A 25 -16.44 -9.56 7.61
C GLY A 25 -15.95 -8.12 7.76
N GLU A 26 -16.31 -7.29 6.78
CA GLU A 26 -15.98 -5.87 6.78
C GLU A 26 -16.80 -5.24 7.91
N GLU A 27 -16.21 -5.12 9.11
CA GLU A 27 -16.64 -4.11 10.07
C GLU A 27 -16.51 -2.77 9.35
N ASN A 28 -17.61 -2.33 8.74
CA ASN A 28 -17.65 -1.22 7.83
C ASN A 28 -17.52 0.08 8.63
N VAL A 29 -16.28 0.51 8.83
CA VAL A 29 -15.97 1.85 9.35
C VAL A 29 -16.49 2.86 8.33
N ARG A 30 -17.49 3.65 8.74
CA ARG A 30 -18.04 4.76 7.95
C ARG A 30 -17.59 6.06 8.58
N LEU A 31 -16.80 6.85 7.86
CA LEU A 31 -16.48 8.21 8.29
C LEU A 31 -17.60 9.16 7.92
N ASP A 32 -17.83 10.10 8.81
CA ASP A 32 -18.72 11.22 8.59
C ASP A 32 -17.99 12.34 7.84
N PHE A 33 -18.14 12.35 6.53
CA PHE A 33 -17.51 13.34 5.65
C PHE A 33 -18.17 14.73 5.70
N SER A 34 -19.18 14.94 6.57
CA SER A 34 -19.70 16.28 6.89
C SER A 34 -18.82 16.99 7.94
N ARG A 35 -18.04 16.24 8.72
CA ARG A 35 -17.07 16.77 9.69
C ARG A 35 -15.86 17.38 9.01
N THR A 36 -15.12 18.18 9.77
CA THR A 36 -13.86 18.77 9.29
C THR A 36 -12.82 17.67 8.98
N PRO A 37 -11.87 17.91 8.06
CA PRO A 37 -10.76 16.98 7.82
C PRO A 37 -9.97 16.66 9.09
N CYS A 38 -9.75 17.66 9.96
CA CYS A 38 -9.05 17.51 11.23
C CYS A 38 -9.73 16.48 12.16
N GLU A 39 -11.04 16.58 12.35
CA GLU A 39 -11.79 15.63 13.19
C GLU A 39 -11.73 14.20 12.64
N ASN A 40 -11.84 14.06 11.32
CA ASN A 40 -11.73 12.76 10.66
C ASN A 40 -10.31 12.18 10.81
N VAL A 41 -9.26 12.98 10.62
CA VAL A 41 -7.87 12.53 10.82
C VAL A 41 -7.64 12.11 12.27
N LYS A 42 -8.13 12.89 13.24
CA LYS A 42 -8.04 12.56 14.66
C LYS A 42 -8.69 11.23 14.98
N GLU A 43 -9.92 10.99 14.50
CA GLU A 43 -10.65 9.74 14.73
C GLU A 43 -9.90 8.54 14.12
N ILE A 44 -9.45 8.67 12.86
CA ILE A 44 -8.69 7.64 12.16
C ILE A 44 -7.42 7.30 12.94
N LEU A 45 -6.58 8.29 13.22
CA LEU A 45 -5.26 8.07 13.81
C LEU A 45 -5.37 7.51 15.23
N SER A 46 -6.31 8.01 16.03
CA SER A 46 -6.56 7.50 17.39
C SER A 46 -6.89 6.01 17.39
N ASN A 47 -7.70 5.54 16.44
CA ASN A 47 -8.04 4.13 16.32
C ASN A 47 -6.91 3.27 15.73
N VAL A 48 -6.10 3.84 14.82
CA VAL A 48 -4.95 3.14 14.24
C VAL A 48 -3.85 2.88 15.29
N VAL A 49 -3.53 3.89 16.11
CA VAL A 49 -2.46 3.80 17.12
C VAL A 49 -2.86 2.99 18.35
N CYS A 50 -4.16 2.86 18.64
CA CYS A 50 -4.64 2.15 19.82
C CYS A 50 -4.19 0.67 19.80
N GLN A 51 -3.42 0.25 20.81
CA GLN A 51 -2.85 -1.11 20.84
C GLN A 51 -3.90 -2.19 21.14
N ASN A 52 -4.88 -1.88 22.01
CA ASN A 52 -5.90 -2.81 22.47
C ASN A 52 -7.31 -2.28 22.18
N GLY A 53 -8.30 -3.18 22.03
CA GLY A 53 -9.71 -2.78 21.88
C GLY A 53 -10.15 -2.38 20.46
N VAL A 54 -9.23 -2.30 19.50
CA VAL A 54 -9.56 -2.09 18.07
C VAL A 54 -9.11 -3.30 17.25
N SER A 55 -10.08 -3.95 16.58
CA SER A 55 -9.81 -5.13 15.75
C SER A 55 -8.94 -4.78 14.54
N LYS A 56 -8.20 -5.77 14.01
CA LYS A 56 -7.42 -5.59 12.76
C LYS A 56 -8.30 -5.11 11.59
N ASN A 57 -9.55 -5.58 11.53
CA ASN A 57 -10.50 -5.23 10.48
C ASN A 57 -10.95 -3.77 10.60
N LYS A 58 -11.21 -3.29 11.83
CA LYS A 58 -11.48 -1.85 12.07
C LYS A 58 -10.30 -0.99 11.69
N LYS A 59 -9.07 -1.34 12.10
CA LYS A 59 -7.86 -0.58 11.72
C LYS A 59 -7.70 -0.48 10.21
N LEU A 60 -7.90 -1.60 9.51
CA LEU A 60 -7.92 -1.64 8.04
C LEU A 60 -9.02 -0.72 7.47
N GLY A 61 -10.22 -0.74 8.04
CA GLY A 61 -11.32 0.15 7.68
C GLY A 61 -10.95 1.62 7.82
N TYR A 62 -10.37 2.02 8.95
CA TYR A 62 -9.88 3.39 9.18
C TYR A 62 -8.81 3.81 8.18
N LEU A 63 -7.82 2.96 7.89
CA LEU A 63 -6.78 3.23 6.89
C LEU A 63 -7.36 3.35 5.47
N ASN A 64 -8.36 2.52 5.13
CA ASN A 64 -9.09 2.63 3.86
C ASN A 64 -9.82 3.97 3.76
N CYS A 65 -10.49 4.38 4.84
CA CYS A 65 -11.17 5.66 4.92
C CYS A 65 -10.20 6.84 4.87
N PHE A 66 -8.99 6.71 5.40
CA PHE A 66 -7.97 7.74 5.29
C PHE A 66 -7.58 8.00 3.83
N VAL A 67 -7.37 6.95 3.02
CA VAL A 67 -7.12 7.12 1.58
C VAL A 67 -8.30 7.85 0.89
N LYS A 68 -9.55 7.52 1.26
CA LYS A 68 -10.73 8.23 0.73
C LYS A 68 -10.74 9.70 1.11
N LEU A 69 -10.41 10.01 2.36
CA LEU A 69 -10.31 11.38 2.86
C LEU A 69 -9.24 12.17 2.10
N LEU A 70 -8.03 11.63 1.96
CA LEU A 70 -6.92 12.28 1.23
C LEU A 70 -7.32 12.60 -0.22
N ASN A 71 -8.02 11.69 -0.89
CA ASN A 71 -8.51 11.94 -2.25
C ASN A 71 -9.60 13.03 -2.32
N LYS A 72 -10.45 13.14 -1.29
CA LYS A 72 -11.52 14.14 -1.23
C LYS A 72 -10.97 15.54 -0.93
N VAL A 73 -10.03 15.61 0.01
CA VAL A 73 -9.42 16.83 0.53
C VAL A 73 -8.42 17.41 -0.49
N GLY A 74 -7.73 16.55 -1.25
CA GLY A 74 -6.70 16.97 -2.19
C GLY A 74 -5.43 17.46 -1.50
N SER A 75 -4.49 17.98 -2.29
CA SER A 75 -3.18 18.43 -1.78
C SER A 75 -3.21 19.79 -1.05
N GLU A 76 -4.28 20.57 -1.22
CA GLU A 76 -4.34 21.98 -0.82
C GLU A 76 -5.06 22.22 0.51
N GLN A 77 -5.78 21.23 1.04
CA GLN A 77 -6.57 21.39 2.25
C GLN A 77 -5.84 20.87 3.50
N ASN A 78 -5.91 21.66 4.56
CA ASN A 78 -5.26 21.39 5.83
C ASN A 78 -5.90 20.19 6.54
N LEU A 79 -5.11 19.14 6.81
CA LEU A 79 -5.51 17.96 7.59
C LEU A 79 -5.63 18.24 9.10
N GLY A 80 -5.28 19.44 9.55
CA GLY A 80 -5.32 19.86 10.95
C GLY A 80 -4.14 19.37 11.80
N TYR A 81 -3.24 18.60 11.21
CA TYR A 81 -2.05 18.03 11.84
C TYR A 81 -0.86 18.15 10.90
N SER A 82 0.34 18.26 11.47
CA SER A 82 1.57 18.23 10.68
C SER A 82 1.79 16.85 10.05
N ILE A 83 2.50 16.81 8.93
CA ILE A 83 2.88 15.56 8.27
C ILE A 83 3.71 14.66 9.21
N GLU A 84 4.54 15.26 10.06
CA GLU A 84 5.34 14.54 11.06
C GLU A 84 4.47 13.81 12.08
N GLU A 85 3.46 14.48 12.66
CA GLU A 85 2.51 13.86 13.59
C GLU A 85 1.74 12.71 12.94
N ILE A 86 1.26 12.93 11.70
CA ILE A 86 0.52 11.92 10.94
C ILE A 86 1.41 10.70 10.66
N LEU A 87 2.62 10.92 10.15
CA LEU A 87 3.56 9.83 9.84
C LEU A 87 4.05 9.09 11.09
N CYS A 88 4.20 9.79 12.23
CA CYS A 88 4.51 9.18 13.51
C CYS A 88 3.42 8.19 13.93
N CYS A 89 2.14 8.56 13.78
CA CYS A 89 1.02 7.66 14.05
C CYS A 89 0.99 6.46 13.08
N LEU A 90 1.22 6.71 11.79
CA LEU A 90 1.23 5.65 10.76
C LEU A 90 2.40 4.68 10.94
N LYS A 91 3.51 5.10 11.55
CA LYS A 91 4.64 4.22 11.88
C LYS A 91 4.20 3.01 12.71
N VAL A 92 3.24 3.19 13.62
CA VAL A 92 2.65 2.09 14.42
C VAL A 92 1.95 1.07 13.51
N GLY A 93 1.27 1.53 12.45
CA GLY A 93 0.60 0.67 11.47
C GLY A 93 1.57 -0.21 10.66
N LEU A 94 2.79 0.26 10.39
CA LEU A 94 3.85 -0.53 9.73
C LEU A 94 4.45 -1.61 10.62
N LEU A 95 4.30 -1.48 11.94
CA LEU A 95 4.76 -2.44 12.94
C LEU A 95 3.68 -3.45 13.34
N HIS A 96 2.45 -3.30 12.86
CA HIS A 96 1.32 -4.15 13.21
C HIS A 96 1.50 -5.59 12.72
N ASP A 97 1.02 -6.59 13.46
CA ASP A 97 1.20 -8.02 13.14
C ASP A 97 0.46 -8.46 11.87
N ALA A 98 -0.74 -7.91 11.63
CA ALA A 98 -1.52 -8.18 10.43
C ALA A 98 -0.91 -7.51 9.18
N LYS A 99 -0.52 -8.33 8.20
CA LYS A 99 0.01 -7.89 6.88
C LYS A 99 -0.95 -6.97 6.12
N GLU A 100 -2.25 -7.14 6.29
CA GLU A 100 -3.28 -6.31 5.66
C GLU A 100 -3.25 -4.87 6.18
N VAL A 101 -3.01 -4.69 7.49
CA VAL A 101 -2.88 -3.37 8.13
C VAL A 101 -1.59 -2.70 7.67
N ARG A 102 -0.47 -3.44 7.60
CA ARG A 102 0.80 -2.91 7.07
C ARG A 102 0.66 -2.49 5.60
N ALA A 103 0.05 -3.32 4.76
CA ALA A 103 -0.23 -3.02 3.36
C ALA A 103 -1.09 -1.75 3.18
N ALA A 104 -2.15 -1.61 3.98
CA ALA A 104 -3.01 -0.43 3.94
C ALA A 104 -2.29 0.83 4.43
N THR A 105 -1.42 0.69 5.44
CA THR A 105 -0.59 1.78 5.95
C THR A 105 0.40 2.28 4.89
N LEU A 106 1.13 1.36 4.24
CA LEU A 106 2.00 1.67 3.09
C LEU A 106 1.23 2.39 1.98
N ARG A 107 -0.02 1.97 1.73
CA ARG A 107 -0.88 2.65 0.76
C ARG A 107 -1.17 4.09 1.21
N VAL A 108 -1.59 4.33 2.46
CA VAL A 108 -1.84 5.70 2.97
C VAL A 108 -0.60 6.58 2.83
N ILE A 109 0.57 6.09 3.25
CA ILE A 109 1.84 6.83 3.14
C ILE A 109 2.13 7.23 1.68
N ARG A 110 1.85 6.34 0.72
CA ARG A 110 2.00 6.66 -0.72
C ARG A 110 1.08 7.77 -1.21
N TYR A 111 -0.12 7.92 -0.63
CA TYR A 111 -1.02 9.03 -0.95
C TYR A 111 -0.56 10.33 -0.26
N LEU A 112 0.02 10.25 0.95
CA LEU A 112 0.59 11.39 1.64
C LEU A 112 1.86 11.93 0.97
N LEU A 113 2.64 11.07 0.28
CA LEU A 113 3.85 11.48 -0.43
C LEU A 113 3.52 12.35 -1.66
N THR A 114 3.27 13.63 -1.44
CA THR A 114 2.92 14.61 -2.48
C THR A 114 4.08 15.50 -2.89
N ASP A 115 5.03 15.72 -1.98
CA ASP A 115 6.21 16.57 -2.20
C ASP A 115 7.45 16.03 -1.47
N LYS A 116 8.59 16.68 -1.72
CA LYS A 116 9.88 16.31 -1.12
C LYS A 116 9.89 16.46 0.41
N LYS A 117 9.16 17.42 0.98
CA LYS A 117 9.13 17.62 2.44
C LYS A 117 8.57 16.39 3.14
N VAL A 118 7.55 15.77 2.55
CA VAL A 118 7.01 14.50 3.07
C VAL A 118 8.06 13.38 3.02
N LEU A 119 8.84 13.29 1.94
CA LEU A 119 9.96 12.33 1.85
C LEU A 119 11.01 12.59 2.93
N ASP A 120 11.39 13.85 3.15
CA ASP A 120 12.37 14.22 4.17
C ASP A 120 11.91 13.79 5.57
N VAL A 121 10.61 13.93 5.87
CA VAL A 121 10.01 13.45 7.14
C VAL A 121 9.97 11.91 7.22
N ILE A 122 9.70 11.22 6.11
CA ILE A 122 9.78 9.74 6.06
C ILE A 122 11.18 9.27 6.46
N VAL A 123 12.22 9.92 5.94
CA VAL A 123 13.62 9.60 6.24
C VAL A 123 14.00 10.00 7.66
N SER A 124 13.61 11.18 8.13
CA SER A 124 13.92 11.66 9.49
C SER A 124 13.32 10.73 10.56
N LEU A 125 12.10 10.25 10.35
CA LEU A 125 11.40 9.31 11.24
C LEU A 125 11.84 7.86 11.08
N ARG A 126 12.81 7.58 10.19
CA ARG A 126 13.31 6.22 9.86
C ARG A 126 12.22 5.27 9.35
N ILE A 127 11.20 5.82 8.68
CA ILE A 127 10.10 5.03 8.08
C ILE A 127 10.60 4.27 6.84
N ASP A 128 11.63 4.77 6.16
CA ASP A 128 12.33 4.10 5.06
C ASP A 128 12.81 2.69 5.44
N TYR A 129 13.36 2.50 6.65
CA TYR A 129 13.74 1.18 7.15
C TYR A 129 12.55 0.23 7.34
N LEU A 130 11.39 0.77 7.75
CA LEU A 130 10.18 -0.03 7.91
C LEU A 130 9.57 -0.40 6.55
N ILE A 131 9.65 0.49 5.57
CA ILE A 131 9.25 0.20 4.18
C ILE A 131 10.14 -0.90 3.60
N ALA A 132 11.46 -0.81 3.80
CA ALA A 132 12.41 -1.85 3.40
C ALA A 132 12.07 -3.21 4.04
N ARG A 133 11.79 -3.24 5.34
CA ARG A 133 11.37 -4.44 6.07
C ARG A 133 10.07 -5.05 5.53
N CYS A 134 9.11 -4.21 5.12
CA CYS A 134 7.85 -4.68 4.50
C CYS A 134 8.06 -5.29 3.11
N LEU A 135 9.14 -4.92 2.41
CA LEU A 135 9.51 -5.50 1.11
C LEU A 135 10.30 -6.81 1.27
N ASP A 136 11.25 -6.82 2.20
CA ASP A 136 12.25 -7.88 2.37
C ASP A 136 11.65 -9.17 2.96
N ILE A 137 10.81 -9.04 3.99
CA ILE A 137 10.20 -10.21 4.64
C ILE A 137 9.23 -10.88 3.69
N CYS A 138 9.52 -12.12 3.27
CA CYS A 138 8.66 -12.94 2.40
C CYS A 138 7.94 -14.04 3.20
N LEU A 139 6.87 -13.67 3.91
CA LEU A 139 6.08 -14.59 4.76
C LEU A 139 4.58 -14.52 4.41
N SER A 140 4.20 -15.07 3.25
CA SER A 140 2.80 -15.07 2.75
C SER A 140 2.18 -13.66 2.59
N ASN A 141 3.01 -12.64 2.41
CA ASN A 141 2.65 -11.23 2.47
C ASN A 141 2.80 -10.49 1.13
N GLU A 142 2.50 -11.17 0.02
CA GLU A 142 2.65 -10.63 -1.34
C GLU A 142 1.96 -9.27 -1.53
N VAL A 143 0.77 -9.05 -0.95
CA VAL A 143 0.04 -7.77 -1.05
C VAL A 143 0.78 -6.64 -0.34
N GLU A 144 1.35 -6.91 0.84
CA GLU A 144 2.16 -5.94 1.60
C GLU A 144 3.40 -5.54 0.78
N ARG A 145 4.13 -6.54 0.28
CA ARG A 145 5.33 -6.32 -0.53
C ARG A 145 5.02 -5.54 -1.82
N ILE A 146 3.88 -5.80 -2.46
CA ILE A 146 3.40 -5.01 -3.63
C ILE A 146 3.18 -3.54 -3.24
N HIS A 147 2.60 -3.27 -2.07
CA HIS A 147 2.38 -1.90 -1.62
C HIS A 147 3.69 -1.19 -1.25
N ALA A 148 4.65 -1.90 -0.66
CA ALA A 148 6.00 -1.38 -0.43
C ALA A 148 6.68 -1.04 -1.76
N MET A 149 6.69 -1.95 -2.73
CA MET A 149 7.25 -1.70 -4.07
C MET A 149 6.61 -0.50 -4.78
N LYS A 150 5.28 -0.35 -4.69
CA LYS A 150 4.59 0.81 -5.27
C LYS A 150 4.99 2.13 -4.63
N LEU A 151 5.27 2.13 -3.33
CA LEU A 151 5.75 3.32 -2.62
C LEU A 151 7.19 3.63 -3.01
N ILE A 152 8.08 2.64 -3.00
CA ILE A 152 9.49 2.79 -3.39
C ILE A 152 9.59 3.30 -4.83
N ARG A 153 8.85 2.71 -5.78
CA ARG A 153 8.83 3.16 -7.17
C ARG A 153 8.36 4.61 -7.30
N LYS A 154 7.34 5.04 -6.53
CA LYS A 154 6.91 6.44 -6.50
C LYS A 154 8.03 7.36 -6.00
N ILE A 155 8.78 6.95 -4.98
CA ILE A 155 9.93 7.73 -4.47
C ILE A 155 10.99 7.88 -5.56
N ILE A 156 11.36 6.78 -6.23
CA ILE A 156 12.37 6.78 -7.29
C ILE A 156 11.95 7.67 -8.46
N GLN A 157 10.70 7.56 -8.92
CA GLN A 157 10.20 8.32 -10.08
C GLN A 157 10.09 9.82 -9.83
N HIS A 158 9.74 10.24 -8.61
CA HIS A 158 9.53 11.65 -8.30
C HIS A 158 10.73 12.31 -7.62
N TYR A 159 11.61 11.54 -6.98
CA TYR A 159 12.74 12.05 -6.18
C TYR A 159 14.02 11.21 -6.38
N PRO A 160 14.48 10.96 -7.62
CA PRO A 160 15.57 10.01 -7.92
C PRO A 160 16.88 10.32 -7.18
N HIS A 161 17.21 11.60 -6.97
CA HIS A 161 18.42 12.03 -6.26
C HIS A 161 18.32 11.98 -4.73
N HIS A 162 17.16 11.63 -4.17
CA HIS A 162 16.89 11.63 -2.73
C HIS A 162 16.49 10.24 -2.21
N VAL A 163 16.70 9.19 -3.02
CA VAL A 163 16.32 7.82 -2.66
C VAL A 163 17.22 7.31 -1.54
N PRO A 164 16.66 6.93 -0.37
CA PRO A 164 17.45 6.34 0.70
C PRO A 164 18.00 4.97 0.29
N LEU A 165 19.28 4.72 0.55
CA LEU A 165 19.93 3.44 0.25
C LEU A 165 19.23 2.24 0.93
N SER A 166 18.61 2.47 2.09
CA SER A 166 17.81 1.48 2.82
C SER A 166 16.70 0.85 1.96
N LEU A 167 16.14 1.60 1.01
CA LEU A 167 15.10 1.12 0.08
C LEU A 167 15.68 0.32 -1.09
N LEU A 168 16.95 0.55 -1.45
CA LEU A 168 17.61 -0.09 -2.59
C LEU A 168 18.17 -1.47 -2.23
N TYR A 169 18.72 -1.64 -1.02
CA TYR A 169 19.28 -2.92 -0.59
C TYR A 169 18.34 -4.12 -0.75
N PRO A 170 17.08 -4.10 -0.26
CA PRO A 170 16.18 -5.24 -0.45
C PRO A 170 15.83 -5.45 -1.94
N MET A 171 15.75 -4.39 -2.74
CA MET A 171 15.50 -4.54 -4.19
C MET A 171 16.66 -5.23 -4.90
N VAL A 172 17.91 -4.89 -4.55
CA VAL A 172 19.11 -5.52 -5.11
C VAL A 172 19.19 -6.99 -4.69
N ALA A 173 18.92 -7.29 -3.42
CA ALA A 173 18.87 -8.66 -2.93
C ALA A 173 17.82 -9.51 -3.68
N ILE A 174 16.58 -9.01 -3.78
CA ILE A 174 15.50 -9.66 -4.54
C ILE A 174 15.86 -9.78 -6.03
N GLY A 175 16.51 -8.77 -6.60
CA GLY A 175 16.95 -8.76 -8.00
C GLY A 175 17.98 -9.86 -8.30
N ARG A 176 18.95 -10.00 -7.39
CA ARG A 176 20.05 -10.97 -7.47
C ARG A 176 19.58 -12.40 -7.24
N ASP A 177 18.97 -12.67 -6.08
CA ASP A 177 18.71 -14.03 -5.61
C ASP A 177 17.29 -14.52 -5.91
N GLY A 178 16.37 -13.61 -6.26
CA GLY A 178 14.96 -13.93 -6.49
C GLY A 178 14.69 -14.88 -7.65
N SER A 179 15.66 -15.17 -8.53
CA SER A 179 15.50 -16.20 -9.57
C SER A 179 15.52 -17.60 -8.95
N THR A 180 16.43 -17.82 -8.00
CA THR A 180 16.56 -19.08 -7.25
C THR A 180 15.36 -19.26 -6.32
N GLU A 181 14.96 -18.19 -5.64
CA GLU A 181 13.83 -18.18 -4.70
C GLU A 181 12.44 -18.12 -5.37
N ARG A 182 12.41 -18.00 -6.70
CA ARG A 182 11.18 -17.82 -7.50
C ARG A 182 10.33 -16.64 -7.03
N ASP A 183 10.99 -15.56 -6.62
CA ASP A 183 10.35 -14.35 -6.13
C ASP A 183 9.63 -13.60 -7.28
N ARG A 184 8.34 -13.34 -7.08
CA ARG A 184 7.47 -12.68 -8.06
C ARG A 184 7.79 -11.20 -8.27
N LEU A 185 8.44 -10.56 -7.31
CA LEU A 185 8.83 -9.15 -7.37
C LEU A 185 10.20 -8.93 -8.00
N ARG A 186 10.96 -9.98 -8.33
CA ARG A 186 12.28 -9.86 -8.97
C ARG A 186 12.29 -8.91 -10.17
N ARG A 187 11.41 -9.15 -11.13
CA ARG A 187 11.34 -8.32 -12.35
C ARG A 187 10.95 -6.88 -12.03
N ALA A 188 10.05 -6.67 -11.07
CA ALA A 188 9.65 -5.35 -10.64
C ALA A 188 10.81 -4.60 -9.96
N CYS A 189 11.59 -5.28 -9.11
CA CYS A 189 12.76 -4.70 -8.45
C CYS A 189 13.83 -4.31 -9.48
N LEU A 190 14.19 -5.21 -10.41
CA LEU A 190 15.18 -4.92 -11.45
C LEU A 190 14.73 -3.75 -12.34
N ALA A 191 13.48 -3.77 -12.81
CA ALA A 191 12.95 -2.68 -13.63
C ALA A 191 13.01 -1.34 -12.90
N THR A 192 12.61 -1.29 -11.63
CA THR A 192 12.64 -0.06 -10.84
C THR A 192 14.06 0.38 -10.45
N ILE A 193 15.02 -0.54 -10.32
CA ILE A 193 16.44 -0.17 -10.16
C ILE A 193 16.96 0.49 -11.44
N CYS A 194 16.59 -0.03 -12.63
CA CYS A 194 17.01 0.58 -13.89
C CYS A 194 16.49 2.01 -14.08
N GLU A 195 15.35 2.36 -13.47
CA GLU A 195 14.80 3.74 -13.47
C GLU A 195 15.70 4.74 -12.71
N LEU A 196 16.70 4.30 -11.93
CA LEU A 196 17.65 5.20 -11.23
C LEU A 196 18.79 5.69 -12.11
N GLY A 197 19.06 4.99 -13.22
CA GLY A 197 20.16 5.31 -14.13
C GLY A 197 19.78 6.24 -15.28
N GLU A 198 18.50 6.62 -15.36
CA GLU A 198 17.93 7.58 -16.32
C GLU A 198 17.82 8.98 -15.67
#